data_AF-A0A533SPT6-F1
#
_entry.id   AF-A0A533SPT6-F1
#
_cell.length_a   1.000
_cell.length_b   1.000
_cell.length_c   1.000
_cell.angle_alpha   90.00
_cell.angle_beta   90.00
_cell.angle_gamma   90.00
#
_symmetry.space_group_name_H-M   'P 1'
#
loop_
_entity.id
_entity.type
_entity.pdbx_description
1 polymer ?
#
loop_
_entity_poly.entity_id
_entity_poly.type
_entity_poly.pdbx_seq_one_letter_code
_entity_poly.pdbx_strand_id
1 'polypeptide(L)'
;MKKQTGSAWVKWLGILVGAFLLVQLIPYGRAHTNPAVVKEPQWQDTVTTDLVKRACYDCHSNETTWPWYSNVAPMSWLIQHDVDEGRQRLNFSEWGVSSGTGEGGGEIGEVVQGGEMPPAQYLILHPG
;
A
#
# COMPACT_ATOMS: atom_id res chain seq x y z
N MET A 1 22.85 16.61 46.71
CA MET A 1 23.08 16.37 45.26
C MET A 1 21.77 15.90 44.62
N LYS A 2 21.02 16.79 43.97
CA LYS A 2 19.73 16.45 43.32
C LYS A 2 20.00 15.91 41.92
N LYS A 3 19.52 14.70 41.64
CA LYS A 3 19.71 13.97 40.38
C LYS A 3 19.08 14.76 39.22
N GLN A 4 19.91 15.13 38.25
CA GLN A 4 19.56 15.89 37.05
C GLN A 4 18.92 15.02 35.95
N THR A 5 18.21 13.96 36.33
CA THR A 5 17.70 12.93 35.41
C THR A 5 16.42 13.34 34.66
N GLY A 6 15.77 14.43 35.08
CA GLY A 6 14.50 14.90 34.50
C GLY A 6 14.61 15.63 33.16
N SER A 7 15.80 16.01 32.66
CA SER A 7 15.91 16.86 31.45
C SER A 7 16.24 16.11 30.15
N ALA A 8 16.92 14.97 30.22
CA ALA A 8 17.41 14.29 29.02
C ALA A 8 16.27 13.68 28.20
N TRP A 9 15.33 12.98 28.84
CA TRP A 9 14.21 12.35 28.15
C TRP A 9 13.24 13.37 27.55
N VAL A 10 13.05 14.53 28.19
CA VAL A 10 12.23 15.64 27.65
C VAL A 10 12.86 16.21 26.38
N LYS A 11 14.19 16.37 26.35
CA LYS A 11 14.91 16.81 25.16
C LYS A 11 14.77 15.80 24.02
N TRP A 12 14.96 14.51 24.30
CA TRP A 12 14.79 13.46 23.29
C TRP A 12 13.35 13.36 22.77
N LEU A 13 12.35 13.44 23.65
CA LEU A 13 10.95 13.47 23.26
C LEU A 13 10.65 14.67 22.34
N GLY A 14 11.14 15.86 22.70
CA GLY A 14 11.00 17.05 21.87
C GLY A 14 11.63 16.90 20.49
N ILE A 15 12.82 16.29 20.40
CA ILE A 15 13.49 15.99 19.12
C ILE A 15 12.65 15.03 18.28
N LEU A 16 12.14 13.94 18.87
CA LEU A 16 11.33 12.95 18.16
C LEU A 16 10.02 13.54 17.64
N VAL A 17 9.32 14.33 18.46
CA VAL A 17 8.08 15.03 18.06
C VAL A 17 8.39 16.04 16.95
N GLY A 18 9.45 16.83 17.10
CA GLY A 18 9.87 17.79 16.08
C GLY A 18 10.20 17.10 14.75
N ALA A 19 10.98 16.02 14.78
CA ALA A 19 11.30 15.22 13.60
C ALA A 19 10.04 14.61 12.96
N PHE A 20 9.12 14.06 13.75
CA PHE A 20 7.85 13.53 13.26
C PHE A 20 7.04 14.60 12.53
N LEU A 21 6.89 15.78 13.12
CA LEU A 21 6.18 16.91 12.49
C LEU A 21 6.85 17.40 11.21
N LEU A 22 8.18 17.48 11.18
CA LEU A 22 8.93 17.87 9.98
C LEU A 22 8.75 16.85 8.85
N VAL A 23 8.77 15.55 9.16
CA VAL A 23 8.54 14.49 8.17
C VAL A 23 7.14 14.59 7.55
N GLN A 24 6.12 15.04 8.31
CA GLN A 24 4.79 15.29 7.75
C GLN A 24 4.75 16.43 6.71
N LEU A 25 5.79 17.26 6.56
CA LEU A 25 5.79 18.33 5.56
C LEU A 25 6.08 17.83 4.13
N ILE A 26 6.59 16.61 3.98
CA ILE A 26 6.84 16.01 2.66
C ILE A 26 5.49 15.50 2.11
N PRO A 27 5.03 16.02 0.94
CA PRO A 27 3.68 15.78 0.45
C PRO A 27 3.49 14.42 -0.24
N TYR A 28 4.55 13.61 -0.36
CA TYR A 28 4.48 12.31 -1.01
C TYR A 28 3.44 11.40 -0.33
N GLY A 29 2.71 10.63 -1.14
CA GLY A 29 1.69 9.69 -0.67
C GLY A 29 0.40 10.30 -0.12
N ARG A 30 0.09 11.56 -0.44
CA ARG A 30 -1.18 12.22 -0.11
C ARG A 30 -2.13 12.43 -1.28
N ALA A 31 -1.71 12.08 -2.49
CA ALA A 31 -2.50 12.32 -3.68
C ALA A 31 -3.68 11.34 -3.80
N HIS A 32 -3.49 10.09 -3.36
CA HIS A 32 -4.52 9.04 -3.31
C HIS A 32 -5.36 8.93 -4.58
N THR A 33 -4.70 9.09 -5.73
CA THR A 33 -5.39 9.16 -7.02
C THR A 33 -5.87 7.78 -7.45
N ASN A 34 -7.15 7.71 -7.79
CA ASN A 34 -7.80 6.56 -8.40
C ASN A 34 -8.21 6.96 -9.83
N PRO A 35 -7.42 6.58 -10.85
CA PRO A 35 -7.78 6.82 -12.24
C PRO A 35 -9.10 6.12 -12.61
N ALA A 36 -9.62 6.41 -13.80
CA ALA A 36 -10.79 5.68 -14.29
C ALA A 36 -10.46 4.19 -14.50
N VAL A 37 -11.45 3.33 -14.29
CA VAL A 37 -11.39 1.93 -14.73
C VAL A 37 -11.51 1.90 -16.24
N VAL A 38 -10.55 1.26 -16.90
CA VAL A 38 -10.50 1.14 -18.37
C VAL A 38 -11.10 -0.19 -18.81
N LYS A 39 -10.68 -1.29 -18.18
CA LYS A 39 -11.14 -2.65 -18.49
C LYS A 39 -10.83 -3.59 -17.33
N GLU A 40 -11.81 -4.42 -16.97
CA GLU A 40 -11.67 -5.44 -15.93
C GLU A 40 -11.61 -6.87 -16.51
N PRO A 41 -11.04 -7.85 -15.77
CA PRO A 41 -11.14 -9.26 -16.11
C PRO A 41 -12.60 -9.72 -16.14
N GLN A 42 -12.89 -10.70 -16.99
CA GLN A 42 -14.18 -11.40 -16.98
C GLN A 42 -14.10 -12.54 -15.96
N TRP A 43 -14.49 -12.24 -14.72
CA TRP A 43 -14.55 -13.24 -13.65
C TRP A 43 -15.64 -14.28 -13.91
N GLN A 44 -15.38 -15.53 -13.54
CA GLN A 44 -16.32 -16.64 -13.78
C GLN A 44 -17.56 -16.57 -12.88
N ASP A 45 -17.40 -16.03 -11.67
CA ASP A 45 -18.45 -15.96 -10.66
C ASP A 45 -18.20 -14.80 -9.67
N THR A 46 -19.24 -14.46 -8.91
CA THR A 46 -19.18 -13.36 -7.93
C THR A 46 -18.28 -13.67 -6.74
N VAL A 47 -18.14 -14.94 -6.34
CA VAL A 47 -17.30 -15.35 -5.21
C VAL A 47 -15.82 -15.07 -5.53
N THR A 48 -15.38 -15.44 -6.73
CA THR A 48 -14.04 -15.15 -7.25
C THR A 48 -13.81 -13.65 -7.34
N THR A 49 -14.79 -12.90 -7.85
CA THR A 49 -14.72 -11.43 -7.94
C THR A 49 -14.52 -10.81 -6.56
N ASP A 50 -15.35 -11.18 -5.58
CA ASP A 50 -15.29 -10.63 -4.22
C ASP A 50 -13.98 -11.01 -3.52
N LEU A 51 -13.48 -12.22 -3.76
CA LEU A 51 -12.20 -12.67 -3.23
C LEU A 51 -11.05 -11.81 -3.76
N VAL A 52 -10.96 -11.61 -5.08
CA VAL A 52 -9.87 -10.83 -5.68
C VAL A 52 -9.99 -9.36 -5.30
N LYS A 53 -11.20 -8.79 -5.29
CA LYS A 53 -11.40 -7.40 -4.85
C LYS A 53 -10.90 -7.19 -3.42
N ARG A 54 -11.27 -8.07 -2.50
CA ARG A 54 -10.81 -7.98 -1.11
C ARG A 54 -9.31 -8.24 -0.93
N ALA A 55 -8.72 -9.14 -1.71
CA ALA A 55 -7.33 -9.56 -1.51
C ALA A 55 -6.31 -8.71 -2.28
N CYS A 56 -6.70 -8.12 -3.41
CA CYS A 56 -5.75 -7.57 -4.37
C CYS A 56 -6.04 -6.13 -4.80
N TYR A 57 -7.31 -5.69 -4.84
CA TYR A 57 -7.66 -4.42 -5.49
C TYR A 57 -7.09 -3.20 -4.79
N ASP A 58 -6.86 -3.26 -3.47
CA ASP A 58 -6.30 -2.12 -2.75
C ASP A 58 -4.91 -1.72 -3.27
N CYS A 59 -4.11 -2.67 -3.78
CA CYS A 59 -2.79 -2.37 -4.37
C CYS A 59 -2.77 -2.47 -5.90
N HIS A 60 -3.55 -3.39 -6.48
CA HIS A 60 -3.48 -3.77 -7.88
C HIS A 60 -4.68 -3.30 -8.72
N SER A 61 -5.36 -2.22 -8.34
CA SER A 61 -6.45 -1.65 -9.13
C SER A 61 -6.49 -0.12 -9.06
N ASN A 62 -7.23 0.50 -9.97
CA ASN A 62 -7.59 1.91 -9.89
C ASN A 62 -8.72 2.17 -8.87
N GLU A 63 -9.20 1.14 -8.16
CA GLU A 63 -10.25 1.22 -7.14
C GLU A 63 -9.69 1.05 -5.72
N THR A 64 -8.45 1.50 -5.48
CA THR A 64 -7.80 1.41 -4.17
C THR A 64 -8.63 2.08 -3.08
N THR A 65 -8.89 1.35 -1.99
CA THR A 65 -9.43 1.93 -0.75
C THR A 65 -8.30 2.48 0.10
N TRP A 66 -8.11 3.80 0.07
CA TRP A 66 -7.03 4.45 0.84
C TRP A 66 -7.40 4.52 2.33
N PRO A 67 -6.68 3.80 3.23
CA PRO A 67 -6.98 3.84 4.65
C PRO A 67 -6.59 5.19 5.25
N TRP A 68 -7.21 5.61 6.36
CA TRP A 68 -6.92 6.93 6.96
C TRP A 68 -5.43 7.16 7.26
N TYR A 69 -4.71 6.10 7.68
CA TYR A 69 -3.29 6.16 8.01
C TYR A 69 -2.38 6.33 6.78
N SER A 70 -2.92 6.19 5.57
CA SER A 70 -2.23 6.58 4.33
C SER A 70 -2.03 8.09 4.18
N ASN A 71 -2.51 8.92 5.12
CA ASN A 71 -2.25 10.35 5.17
C ASN A 71 -1.07 10.74 6.08
N VAL A 72 -0.54 9.79 6.86
CA VAL A 72 0.45 10.04 7.91
C VAL A 72 1.77 9.39 7.52
N ALA A 73 2.83 10.19 7.39
CA ALA A 73 4.16 9.67 7.13
C ALA A 73 4.72 8.91 8.35
N PRO A 74 5.55 7.86 8.16
CA PRO A 74 6.03 7.36 6.86
C PRO A 74 5.05 6.41 6.15
N MET A 75 3.92 6.05 6.77
CA MET A 75 2.96 5.09 6.20
C MET A 75 2.36 5.57 4.88
N SER A 76 2.07 6.86 4.76
CA SER A 76 1.61 7.45 3.50
C SER A 76 2.55 7.16 2.33
N TRP A 77 3.86 7.19 2.57
CA TRP A 77 4.86 6.97 1.54
C TRP A 77 4.94 5.51 1.14
N LEU A 78 4.94 4.62 2.13
CA LEU A 78 5.00 3.17 1.89
C LEU A 78 3.77 2.71 1.09
N ILE A 79 2.57 3.10 1.53
CA ILE A 79 1.33 2.67 0.87
C ILE A 79 1.25 3.22 -0.55
N GLN A 80 1.61 4.50 -0.76
CA GLN A 80 1.64 5.06 -2.11
C GLN A 80 2.64 4.31 -3.01
N HIS A 81 3.83 4.01 -2.50
CA HIS A 81 4.83 3.25 -3.24
C HIS A 81 4.34 1.85 -3.61
N ASP A 82 3.76 1.12 -2.65
CA ASP A 82 3.22 -0.23 -2.86
C ASP A 82 2.08 -0.24 -3.88
N VAL A 83 1.20 0.77 -3.86
CA VAL A 83 0.11 0.93 -4.84
C VAL A 83 0.65 1.28 -6.23
N ASP A 84 1.60 2.21 -6.32
CA ASP A 84 2.18 2.63 -7.60
C ASP A 84 2.95 1.47 -8.25
N GLU A 85 3.77 0.76 -7.49
CA GLU A 85 4.51 -0.42 -7.94
C GLU A 85 3.57 -1.60 -8.24
N GLY A 86 2.56 -1.81 -7.40
CA GLY A 86 1.52 -2.81 -7.58
C GLY A 86 0.80 -2.63 -8.92
N ARG A 87 0.27 -1.43 -9.18
CA ARG A 87 -0.40 -1.08 -10.44
C ARG A 87 0.52 -1.18 -11.66
N GLN A 88 1.81 -0.86 -11.51
CA GLN A 88 2.79 -0.98 -12.60
C GLN A 88 3.02 -2.44 -13.02
N ARG A 89 3.06 -3.38 -12.06
CA ARG A 89 3.22 -4.81 -12.37
C ARG A 89 1.91 -5.47 -12.79
N LEU A 90 0.81 -5.13 -12.12
CA LEU A 90 -0.50 -5.71 -12.35
C LEU A 90 -1.60 -4.70 -11.95
N ASN A 91 -2.47 -4.36 -12.90
CA ASN A 91 -3.62 -3.49 -12.66
C ASN A 91 -4.91 -4.13 -13.19
N PHE A 92 -5.76 -4.60 -12.29
CA PHE A 92 -7.07 -5.18 -12.62
C PHE A 92 -8.02 -4.20 -13.29
N SER A 93 -7.82 -2.89 -13.14
CA SER A 93 -8.64 -1.87 -13.81
C SER A 93 -8.16 -1.53 -15.23
N GLU A 94 -7.03 -2.07 -15.67
CA GLU A 94 -6.46 -1.86 -17.02
C GLU A 94 -6.20 -3.19 -17.74
N TRP A 95 -7.02 -4.21 -17.45
CA TRP A 95 -6.82 -5.59 -17.83
C TRP A 95 -6.71 -5.81 -19.35
N GLY A 96 -5.54 -6.26 -19.80
CA GLY A 96 -5.25 -6.50 -21.21
C GLY A 96 -5.16 -5.24 -22.07
N VAL A 97 -5.01 -4.08 -21.43
CA VAL A 97 -4.71 -2.79 -22.08
C VAL A 97 -3.28 -2.36 -21.80
N SER A 98 -2.80 -2.59 -20.57
CA SER A 98 -1.39 -2.37 -20.22
C SER A 98 -0.54 -3.58 -20.59
N SER A 99 0.69 -3.34 -21.04
CA SER A 99 1.62 -4.36 -21.55
C SER A 99 2.04 -5.44 -20.55
N GLY A 100 1.67 -5.31 -19.26
CA GLY A 100 1.92 -6.33 -18.22
C GLY A 100 0.70 -7.18 -17.84
N THR A 101 -0.52 -6.72 -18.13
CA THR A 101 -1.76 -7.35 -17.59
C THR A 101 -2.43 -8.33 -18.56
N GLY A 102 -2.08 -8.30 -19.85
CA GLY A 102 -2.72 -9.15 -20.87
C GLY A 102 -2.26 -10.61 -20.89
N GLU A 103 -1.05 -10.89 -20.42
CA GLU A 103 -0.43 -12.23 -20.41
C GLU A 103 -0.19 -12.76 -18.97
N GLY A 104 -0.18 -11.88 -17.96
CA GLY A 104 0.25 -12.17 -16.59
C GLY A 104 -0.75 -12.88 -15.66
N GLY A 105 -1.96 -13.20 -16.13
CA GLY A 105 -2.93 -13.93 -15.30
C GLY A 105 -2.43 -15.30 -14.81
N GLY A 106 -1.53 -15.94 -15.56
CA GLY A 106 -0.88 -17.20 -15.18
C GLY A 106 0.13 -17.05 -14.04
N GLU A 107 0.81 -15.89 -13.95
CA GLU A 107 1.87 -15.65 -12.96
C GLU A 107 1.31 -15.29 -11.57
N ILE A 108 0.08 -14.77 -11.51
CA ILE A 108 -0.58 -14.43 -10.23
C ILE A 108 -0.61 -15.64 -9.29
N GLY A 109 -0.97 -16.81 -9.82
CA GLY A 109 -1.04 -18.04 -9.04
C GLY A 109 0.33 -18.46 -8.51
N GLU A 110 1.38 -18.33 -9.32
CA GLU A 110 2.74 -18.68 -8.95
C GLU A 110 3.31 -17.73 -7.88
N VAL A 111 3.15 -16.41 -8.06
CA VAL A 111 3.61 -15.37 -7.11
C VAL A 111 2.93 -15.52 -5.75
N VAL A 112 1.61 -15.82 -5.74
CA VAL A 112 0.86 -16.04 -4.49
C VAL A 112 1.27 -17.37 -3.84
N GLN A 113 1.37 -18.46 -4.60
CA GLN A 113 1.77 -19.77 -4.04
C GLN A 113 3.23 -19.81 -3.59
N GLY A 114 4.10 -19.01 -4.24
CA GLY A 114 5.49 -18.81 -3.87
C GLY A 114 5.70 -17.94 -2.63
N GLY A 115 4.63 -17.29 -2.14
CA GLY A 115 4.69 -16.44 -0.93
C GLY A 115 5.33 -15.08 -1.15
N GLU A 116 5.48 -14.65 -2.41
CA GLU A 116 5.96 -13.29 -2.74
C GLU A 116 4.88 -12.24 -2.47
N MET A 117 3.61 -12.64 -2.61
CA MET A 117 2.46 -11.79 -2.31
C MET A 117 1.59 -12.39 -1.19
N PRO A 118 1.14 -11.55 -0.23
CA PRO A 118 1.52 -10.16 -0.06
C PRO A 118 2.97 -10.04 0.50
N PRO A 119 3.65 -8.90 0.30
CA PRO A 119 5.01 -8.70 0.81
C PRO A 119 5.11 -8.91 2.32
N ALA A 120 6.24 -9.41 2.81
CA ALA A 120 6.43 -9.73 4.23
C ALA A 120 6.16 -8.54 5.16
N GLN A 121 6.54 -7.31 4.76
CA GLN A 121 6.27 -6.11 5.55
C GLN A 121 4.77 -5.83 5.74
N TYR A 122 3.94 -6.19 4.77
CA TYR A 122 2.49 -6.05 4.86
C TYR A 122 1.92 -6.98 5.94
N LEU A 123 2.42 -8.22 5.99
CA LEU A 123 2.00 -9.25 6.95
C LEU A 123 2.37 -8.92 8.40
N ILE A 124 3.42 -8.13 8.64
CA ILE A 124 3.76 -7.66 9.99
C ILE A 124 2.63 -6.82 10.59
N LEU A 125 1.96 -6.02 9.76
CA LEU A 125 0.88 -5.12 10.16
C LEU A 125 -0.51 -5.74 9.96
N HIS A 126 -0.62 -6.78 9.13
CA HIS A 126 -1.86 -7.48 8.80
C HIS A 126 -1.71 -9.00 8.97
N PRO A 127 -1.45 -9.50 10.20
CA PRO A 127 -1.34 -10.92 10.46
C PRO A 127 -2.75 -11.54 10.58
N GLY A 128 -3.35 -11.90 9.44
CA GLY A 128 -4.49 -12.83 9.34
C GLY A 128 -5.71 -12.52 10.20
#